data_AF-A0A2T6FMP2-F1
#
_entry.id   AF-A0A2T6FMP2-F1
#
_cell.length_a   1.000
_cell.length_b   1.000
_cell.length_c   1.000
_cell.angle_alpha   90.00
_cell.angle_beta   90.00
_cell.angle_gamma   90.00
#
_symmetry.space_group_name_H-M   'P 1'
#
loop_
_entity.id
_entity.type
_entity.pdbx_description
1 polymer ?
#
loop_
_entity_poly.entity_id
_entity_poly.type
_entity_poly.pdbx_seq_one_letter_code
_entity_poly.pdbx_strand_id
1 'polypeptide(L)'
;MSLVLWVLGFAALGACARVYIFSQREKFINRYVFPVFLTQKLQQQYPQLTHEQTGLVIKGLRQYFLMCCKAEKKLVAMPSQVVDELWHQFILHTRAYQVFCRKGLGRFLHHTPAEAMKGKKDASDSIKRAWRLACKIDGINPKKPERLPLIFALDTMLAIPGGFNYALDCTRSRTGEHCASHIGCGGGCSGSSGCSGDSGCGGD
;
A
#
# COMPACT_ATOMS: atom_id res chain seq x y z
N MET A 1 -28.32 -24.11 28.72
CA MET A 1 -28.18 -22.63 28.82
C MET A 1 -26.78 -22.16 29.23
N SER A 2 -26.16 -22.75 30.26
CA SER A 2 -24.85 -22.28 30.78
C SER A 2 -23.71 -22.28 29.75
N LEU A 3 -23.55 -23.37 28.97
CA LEU A 3 -22.48 -23.48 27.96
C LEU A 3 -22.56 -22.40 26.87
N VAL A 4 -23.77 -22.03 26.45
CA VAL A 4 -23.98 -20.99 25.42
C VAL A 4 -23.56 -19.62 25.93
N LEU A 5 -23.85 -19.30 27.21
CA LEU A 5 -23.43 -18.04 27.83
C LEU A 5 -21.90 -17.96 27.97
N TRP A 6 -21.23 -19.06 28.32
CA TRP A 6 -19.76 -19.12 28.34
C TRP A 6 -19.15 -18.92 26.96
N VAL A 7 -19.68 -19.59 25.93
CA VAL A 7 -19.19 -19.45 24.55
C VAL A 7 -19.36 -18.01 24.05
N LEU A 8 -20.52 -17.39 24.28
CA LEU A 8 -20.77 -15.99 23.93
C LEU A 8 -19.85 -15.04 24.71
N GLY A 9 -19.61 -15.31 26.00
CA GLY A 9 -18.69 -14.54 26.84
C GLY A 9 -17.25 -14.58 26.33
N PHE A 10 -16.72 -15.76 26.01
CA PHE A 10 -15.37 -15.91 25.45
C PHE A 10 -15.26 -15.28 24.06
N ALA A 11 -16.28 -15.40 23.22
CA ALA A 11 -16.31 -14.76 21.90
C ALA A 11 -16.27 -13.23 22.01
N ALA A 12 -17.06 -12.65 22.94
CA ALA A 12 -17.06 -11.21 23.21
C ALA A 12 -15.70 -10.73 23.74
N LEU A 13 -15.11 -11.43 24.72
CA LEU A 13 -13.77 -11.13 25.24
C LEU A 13 -12.71 -11.18 24.13
N GLY A 14 -12.77 -12.20 23.27
CA GLY A 14 -11.89 -12.32 22.11
C GLY A 14 -12.04 -11.16 21.13
N ALA A 15 -13.27 -10.74 20.84
CA ALA A 15 -13.54 -9.58 19.98
C ALA A 15 -13.01 -8.28 20.58
N CYS A 16 -13.26 -8.03 21.88
CA CYS A 16 -12.75 -6.87 22.59
C CYS A 16 -11.22 -6.83 22.62
N ALA A 17 -10.57 -7.95 22.92
CA ALA A 17 -9.11 -8.07 22.90
C ALA A 17 -8.53 -7.78 21.50
N ARG A 18 -9.17 -8.29 20.45
CA ARG A 18 -8.78 -7.99 19.06
C ARG A 18 -8.85 -6.49 18.77
N VAL A 19 -9.99 -5.85 19.05
CA VAL A 19 -10.20 -4.42 18.83
C VAL A 19 -9.15 -3.60 19.59
N TYR A 20 -8.89 -3.95 20.85
CA TYR A 20 -7.86 -3.30 21.67
C TYR A 20 -6.47 -3.44 21.05
N ILE A 21 -6.05 -4.65 20.67
CA ILE A 21 -4.75 -4.91 20.06
C ILE A 21 -4.58 -4.11 18.75
N PHE A 22 -5.60 -4.08 17.88
CA PHE A 22 -5.57 -3.30 16.65
C PHE A 22 -5.46 -1.79 16.93
N SER A 23 -6.17 -1.28 17.93
CA SER A 23 -6.06 0.12 18.34
C SER A 23 -4.64 0.47 18.83
N GLN A 24 -4.01 -0.40 19.63
CA GLN A 24 -2.65 -0.18 20.11
C GLN A 24 -1.62 -0.21 18.97
N ARG A 25 -1.79 -1.12 18.01
CA ARG A 25 -0.96 -1.20 16.81
C ARG A 25 -1.04 0.07 15.96
N GLU A 26 -2.24 0.56 15.73
CA GLU A 26 -2.47 1.81 15.00
C GLU A 26 -1.84 3.01 15.72
N LYS A 27 -2.00 3.11 17.05
CA LYS A 27 -1.32 4.14 17.86
C LYS A 27 0.19 4.05 17.77
N PHE A 28 0.75 2.83 17.80
CA PHE A 28 2.18 2.61 17.65
C PHE A 28 2.69 3.09 16.28
N ILE A 29 2.02 2.71 15.19
CA ILE A 29 2.41 3.13 13.82
C ILE A 29 2.32 4.66 13.68
N ASN A 30 1.25 5.28 14.21
CA ASN A 30 1.05 6.72 14.13
C ASN A 30 2.15 7.51 14.86
N ARG A 31 2.61 7.01 16.00
CA ARG A 31 3.64 7.65 16.82
C ARG A 31 5.06 7.22 16.47
N TYR A 32 5.24 6.28 15.55
CA TYR A 32 6.56 5.77 15.21
C TYR A 32 7.40 6.87 14.54
N VAL A 33 8.57 7.10 15.11
CA VAL A 33 9.61 7.96 14.56
C VAL A 33 10.50 7.09 13.69
N PHE A 34 10.46 7.34 12.38
CA PHE A 34 11.29 6.65 11.42
C PHE A 34 12.76 7.11 11.57
N PRO A 35 13.74 6.20 11.39
CA PRO A 35 15.15 6.56 11.47
C PRO A 35 15.53 7.67 10.47
N VAL A 36 16.35 8.63 10.91
CA VAL A 36 16.78 9.80 10.11
C VAL A 36 17.55 9.40 8.84
N PHE A 37 18.25 8.26 8.85
CA PHE A 37 18.97 7.80 7.66
C PHE A 37 18.06 7.56 6.46
N LEU A 38 16.76 7.26 6.68
CA LEU A 38 15.80 7.03 5.60
C LEU A 38 15.61 8.30 4.76
N THR A 39 15.46 9.45 5.43
CA THR A 39 15.31 10.74 4.74
C THR A 39 16.61 11.16 4.07
N GLN A 40 17.77 10.85 4.67
CA GLN A 40 19.08 11.09 4.05
C GLN A 40 19.27 10.27 2.78
N LYS A 41 18.91 8.98 2.80
CA LYS A 41 18.99 8.09 1.64
C LYS A 41 18.05 8.53 0.53
N LEU A 42 16.83 8.93 0.88
CA LEU A 42 15.88 9.46 -0.09
C LEU A 42 16.41 10.72 -0.78
N GLN A 43 17.01 11.65 -0.02
CA GLN A 43 17.53 12.89 -0.58
C GLN A 43 18.83 12.68 -1.39
N GLN A 44 19.61 11.64 -1.09
CA GLN A 44 20.72 11.21 -1.94
C GLN A 44 20.23 10.70 -3.30
N GLN A 45 19.12 9.97 -3.32
CA GLN A 45 18.55 9.39 -4.53
C GLN A 45 17.74 10.41 -5.35
N TYR A 46 17.06 11.33 -4.67
CA TYR A 46 16.28 12.41 -5.26
C TYR A 46 16.72 13.76 -4.69
N PRO A 47 17.86 14.31 -5.16
CA PRO A 47 18.40 15.58 -4.66
C PRO A 47 17.45 16.78 -4.85
N GLN A 48 16.52 16.68 -5.80
CA GLN A 48 15.50 17.70 -6.05
C GLN A 48 14.42 17.79 -4.95
N LEU A 49 14.28 16.76 -4.11
CA LEU A 49 13.26 16.76 -3.07
C LEU A 49 13.65 17.68 -1.91
N THR A 50 12.71 18.52 -1.50
CA THR A 50 12.85 19.34 -0.29
C THR A 50 12.68 18.50 0.98
N HIS A 51 13.05 19.07 2.12
CA HIS A 51 12.83 18.43 3.42
C HIS A 51 11.34 18.17 3.69
N GLU A 52 10.47 19.11 3.29
CA GLU A 52 9.02 18.97 3.44
C GLU A 52 8.48 17.83 2.58
N GLN A 53 8.91 17.74 1.32
CA GLN A 53 8.55 16.66 0.40
C GLN A 53 9.02 15.29 0.90
N THR A 54 10.24 15.22 1.44
CA THR A 54 10.75 14.02 2.12
C THR A 54 9.85 13.61 3.30
N GLY A 55 9.36 14.60 4.06
CA GLY A 55 8.36 14.40 5.11
C GLY A 55 7.03 13.83 4.59
N LEU A 56 6.60 14.20 3.38
CA LEU A 56 5.41 13.62 2.73
C LEU A 56 5.62 12.15 2.37
N VAL A 57 6.80 11.77 1.89
CA VAL A 57 7.12 10.35 1.61
C VAL A 57 7.11 9.52 2.90
N ILE A 58 7.65 10.05 4.00
CA ILE A 58 7.56 9.40 5.33
C ILE A 58 6.10 9.26 5.80
N LYS A 59 5.24 10.25 5.53
CA LYS A 59 3.79 10.15 5.78
C LYS A 59 3.16 9.06 4.91
N GLY A 60 3.54 8.95 3.64
CA GLY A 60 3.12 7.87 2.73
C GLY A 60 3.52 6.48 3.22
N LEU A 61 4.78 6.31 3.67
CA LEU A 61 5.26 5.05 4.25
C LEU A 61 4.45 4.64 5.49
N ARG A 62 4.16 5.60 6.37
CA ARG A 62 3.29 5.37 7.52
C ARG A 62 1.87 4.97 7.10
N GLN A 63 1.31 5.66 6.11
CA GLN A 63 0.00 5.34 5.54
C GLN A 63 -0.03 3.90 5.02
N TYR A 64 1.01 3.47 4.29
CA TYR A 64 1.15 2.09 3.81
C TYR A 64 1.12 1.09 4.96
N PHE A 65 1.89 1.31 6.04
CA PHE A 65 1.87 0.38 7.18
C PHE A 65 0.52 0.35 7.91
N LEU A 66 -0.20 1.48 7.99
CA LEU A 66 -1.57 1.50 8.50
C LEU A 66 -2.51 0.67 7.61
N MET A 67 -2.37 0.76 6.28
CA MET A 67 -3.11 -0.07 5.34
C MET A 67 -2.82 -1.56 5.58
N CYS A 68 -1.55 -1.95 5.68
CA CYS A 68 -1.16 -3.33 5.99
C CYS A 68 -1.68 -3.83 7.35
N CYS A 69 -1.73 -2.95 8.35
CA CYS A 69 -2.30 -3.25 9.66
C CYS A 69 -3.82 -3.53 9.56
N LYS A 70 -4.56 -2.69 8.83
CA LYS A 70 -6.01 -2.81 8.63
C LYS A 70 -6.41 -3.94 7.66
N ALA A 71 -5.49 -4.43 6.83
CA ALA A 71 -5.76 -5.48 5.85
C ALA A 71 -5.79 -6.91 6.43
N GLU A 72 -5.47 -7.10 7.72
CA GLU A 72 -5.58 -8.40 8.43
C GLU A 72 -4.94 -9.59 7.67
N LYS A 73 -3.66 -9.44 7.27
CA LYS A 73 -2.86 -10.43 6.51
C LYS A 73 -3.20 -10.55 5.02
N LYS A 74 -4.22 -9.86 4.52
CA LYS A 74 -4.46 -9.78 3.07
C LYS A 74 -3.36 -8.94 2.42
N LEU A 75 -2.97 -9.32 1.20
CA LEU A 75 -1.96 -8.61 0.41
C LEU A 75 -2.39 -7.16 0.13
N VAL A 76 -1.47 -6.21 0.20
CA VAL A 76 -1.72 -4.80 -0.14
C VAL A 76 -0.63 -4.37 -1.10
N ALA A 77 -1.01 -4.04 -2.35
CA ALA A 77 -0.05 -3.55 -3.32
C ALA A 77 0.50 -2.19 -2.88
N MET A 78 1.76 -1.92 -3.20
CA MET A 78 2.37 -0.61 -3.03
C MET A 78 1.95 0.30 -4.20
N PRO A 79 1.24 1.41 -3.97
CA PRO A 79 0.78 2.31 -5.03
C PRO A 79 1.69 3.51 -5.27
N SER A 80 2.92 3.51 -4.74
CA SER A 80 3.90 4.58 -4.95
C SER A 80 5.31 4.02 -5.01
N GLN A 81 6.03 4.35 -6.07
CA GLN A 81 7.42 3.98 -6.31
C GLN A 81 8.34 4.60 -5.25
N VAL A 82 8.20 5.90 -4.98
CA VAL A 82 9.07 6.58 -3.99
C VAL A 82 8.86 6.06 -2.57
N VAL A 83 7.64 5.60 -2.25
CA VAL A 83 7.35 4.96 -0.96
C VAL A 83 7.87 3.51 -0.92
N ASP A 84 7.83 2.77 -2.03
CA ASP A 84 8.42 1.42 -2.12
C ASP A 84 9.92 1.45 -1.85
N GLU A 85 10.64 2.38 -2.48
CA GLU A 85 12.08 2.53 -2.32
C GLU A 85 12.45 2.93 -0.89
N LEU A 86 11.69 3.84 -0.28
CA LEU A 86 11.89 4.18 1.13
C LEU A 86 11.61 2.99 2.05
N TRP A 87 10.62 2.16 1.72
CA TRP A 87 10.35 0.91 2.43
C TRP A 87 11.51 -0.08 2.28
N HIS A 88 12.11 -0.23 1.08
CA HIS A 88 13.32 -1.04 0.89
C HIS A 88 14.44 -0.59 1.81
N GLN A 89 14.71 0.71 1.88
CA GLN A 89 15.73 1.26 2.79
C GLN A 89 15.43 0.91 4.26
N PHE A 90 14.15 0.88 4.65
CA PHE A 90 13.78 0.50 6.01
C PHE A 90 13.98 -1.00 6.28
N ILE A 91 13.68 -1.87 5.30
CA ILE A 91 13.92 -3.32 5.39
C ILE A 91 15.40 -3.62 5.64
N LEU A 92 16.31 -2.87 5.01
CA LEU A 92 17.75 -3.03 5.19
C LEU A 92 18.21 -2.74 6.63
N HIS A 93 17.48 -1.91 7.37
CA HIS A 93 17.70 -1.76 8.81
C HIS A 93 16.97 -2.87 9.60
N THR A 94 17.38 -4.12 9.33
CA THR A 94 16.68 -5.36 9.67
C THR A 94 16.19 -5.45 11.11
N ARG A 95 17.01 -5.06 12.11
CA ARG A 95 16.62 -5.10 13.53
C ARG A 95 15.48 -4.12 13.86
N ALA A 96 15.55 -2.88 13.37
CA ALA A 96 14.50 -1.89 13.60
C ALA A 96 13.23 -2.27 12.85
N TYR A 97 13.37 -2.76 11.61
CA TYR A 97 12.26 -3.24 10.80
C TYR A 97 11.52 -4.40 11.47
N GLN A 98 12.25 -5.41 11.95
CA GLN A 98 11.66 -6.56 12.66
C GLN A 98 10.91 -6.12 13.94
N VAL A 99 11.48 -5.20 14.71
CA VAL A 99 10.82 -4.65 15.92
C VAL A 99 9.56 -3.87 15.54
N PHE A 100 9.63 -3.02 14.52
CA PHE A 100 8.50 -2.27 14.00
C PHE A 100 7.37 -3.21 13.55
N CYS A 101 7.68 -4.20 12.71
CA CYS A 101 6.71 -5.18 12.22
C CYS A 101 6.05 -5.95 13.38
N ARG A 102 6.82 -6.40 14.37
CA ARG A 102 6.27 -7.11 15.53
C ARG A 102 5.33 -6.22 16.35
N LYS A 103 5.71 -4.98 16.63
CA LYS A 103 4.91 -4.07 17.47
C LYS A 103 3.72 -3.45 16.73
N GLY A 104 3.93 -3.00 15.50
CA GLY A 104 2.92 -2.30 14.69
C GLY A 104 2.02 -3.22 13.89
N LEU A 105 2.52 -4.34 13.37
CA LEU A 105 1.73 -5.23 12.50
C LEU A 105 1.40 -6.56 13.17
N GLY A 106 2.09 -6.91 14.25
CA GLY A 106 1.95 -8.21 14.92
C GLY A 106 2.54 -9.39 14.16
N ARG A 107 3.26 -9.13 13.07
CA ARG A 107 3.88 -10.12 12.20
C ARG A 107 4.96 -9.44 11.36
N PHE A 108 5.89 -10.22 10.83
CA PHE A 108 6.79 -9.73 9.81
C PHE A 108 6.00 -9.41 8.53
N LEU A 109 6.29 -8.27 7.91
CA LEU A 109 5.75 -7.89 6.61
C LEU A 109 6.84 -8.15 5.58
N HIS A 110 6.66 -9.21 4.79
CA HIS A 110 7.56 -9.52 3.69
C HIS A 110 7.26 -8.57 2.53
N HIS A 111 8.33 -8.07 1.91
CA HIS A 111 8.24 -7.41 0.61
C HIS A 111 8.19 -8.48 -0.47
N THR A 112 7.32 -8.30 -1.46
CA THR A 112 7.23 -9.15 -2.64
C THR A 112 7.19 -8.23 -3.84
N PRO A 113 8.23 -8.21 -4.68
CA PRO A 113 8.25 -7.41 -5.90
C PRO A 113 7.06 -7.73 -6.80
N ALA A 114 6.63 -6.74 -7.59
CA ALA A 114 5.49 -6.89 -8.48
C ALA A 114 5.70 -8.01 -9.51
N GLU A 115 6.93 -8.17 -9.98
CA GLU A 115 7.40 -9.19 -10.92
C GLU A 115 7.30 -10.61 -10.35
N ALA A 116 7.37 -10.73 -9.02
CA ALA A 116 7.29 -12.00 -8.31
C ALA A 116 5.85 -12.36 -7.87
N MET A 117 4.86 -11.51 -8.13
CA MET A 117 3.47 -11.78 -7.74
C MET A 117 2.81 -12.84 -8.63
N LYS A 118 2.19 -13.85 -7.99
CA LYS A 118 1.56 -14.98 -8.69
C LYS A 118 0.20 -14.58 -9.25
N GLY A 119 0.17 -14.20 -10.53
CA GLY A 119 -1.07 -14.08 -11.31
C GLY A 119 -1.75 -12.71 -11.27
N LYS A 120 -2.34 -12.33 -12.42
CA LYS A 120 -2.95 -11.00 -12.66
C LYS A 120 -4.11 -10.66 -11.69
N LYS A 121 -4.80 -11.67 -11.16
CA LYS A 121 -5.96 -11.49 -10.26
C LYS A 121 -5.54 -10.99 -8.87
N ASP A 122 -4.50 -11.57 -8.28
CA ASP A 122 -4.02 -11.17 -6.95
C ASP A 122 -3.42 -9.75 -6.98
N ALA A 123 -2.75 -9.40 -8.08
CA ALA A 123 -2.29 -8.03 -8.33
C ALA A 123 -3.47 -7.05 -8.39
N SER A 124 -4.54 -7.36 -9.15
CA SER A 124 -5.73 -6.51 -9.22
C SER A 124 -6.43 -6.39 -7.86
N ASP A 125 -6.64 -7.48 -7.13
CA ASP A 125 -7.34 -7.45 -5.84
C ASP A 125 -6.55 -6.70 -4.76
N SER A 126 -5.21 -6.78 -4.79
CA SER A 126 -4.34 -6.10 -3.84
C SER A 126 -4.29 -4.59 -4.05
N ILE A 127 -4.30 -4.09 -5.30
CA ILE A 127 -4.39 -2.64 -5.58
C ILE A 127 -5.78 -2.08 -5.27
N LYS A 128 -6.87 -2.83 -5.56
CA LYS A 128 -8.23 -2.43 -5.16
C LYS A 128 -8.38 -2.31 -3.65
N ARG A 129 -7.74 -3.23 -2.91
CA ARG A 129 -7.67 -3.17 -1.44
C ARG A 129 -6.87 -1.97 -0.96
N ALA A 130 -5.72 -1.71 -1.58
CA ALA A 130 -4.89 -0.55 -1.26
C ALA A 130 -5.70 0.75 -1.42
N TRP A 131 -6.40 0.91 -2.54
CA TRP A 131 -7.28 2.05 -2.80
C TRP A 131 -8.34 2.25 -1.70
N ARG A 132 -9.13 1.20 -1.39
CA ARG A 132 -10.19 1.29 -0.37
C ARG A 132 -9.65 1.66 1.01
N LEU A 133 -8.50 1.09 1.39
CA LEU A 133 -7.87 1.36 2.68
C LEU A 133 -7.28 2.77 2.74
N ALA A 134 -6.59 3.22 1.70
CA ALA A 134 -6.04 4.56 1.60
C ALA A 134 -7.16 5.62 1.65
N CYS A 135 -8.21 5.44 0.84
CA CYS A 135 -9.41 6.29 0.89
C CYS A 135 -10.02 6.35 2.29
N LYS A 136 -10.17 5.21 2.97
CA LYS A 136 -10.70 5.17 4.33
C LYS A 136 -9.83 5.92 5.34
N ILE A 137 -8.50 5.83 5.21
CA ILE A 137 -7.57 6.54 6.10
C ILE A 137 -7.64 8.06 5.87
N ASP A 138 -7.78 8.48 4.61
CA ASP A 138 -7.78 9.91 4.23
C ASP A 138 -9.18 10.55 4.27
N GLY A 139 -10.22 9.79 4.65
CA GLY A 139 -11.60 10.27 4.71
C GLY A 139 -12.26 10.47 3.34
N ILE A 140 -11.78 9.78 2.30
CA ILE A 140 -12.26 9.92 0.92
C ILE A 140 -13.27 8.80 0.62
N ASN A 141 -14.33 9.11 -0.13
CA ASN A 141 -15.26 8.10 -0.62
C ASN A 141 -14.62 7.31 -1.80
N PRO A 142 -14.38 6.00 -1.67
CA PRO A 142 -13.69 5.23 -2.71
C PRO A 142 -14.50 5.04 -4.00
N LYS A 143 -15.82 5.26 -3.99
CA LYS A 143 -16.69 5.15 -5.18
C LYS A 143 -16.81 6.45 -5.96
N LYS A 144 -16.69 7.59 -5.27
CA LYS A 144 -16.74 8.94 -5.83
C LYS A 144 -15.64 9.78 -5.16
N PRO A 145 -14.37 9.54 -5.53
CA PRO A 145 -13.25 10.24 -4.92
C PRO A 145 -13.20 11.70 -5.37
N GLU A 146 -13.21 12.65 -4.43
CA GLU A 146 -13.00 14.07 -4.72
C GLU A 146 -11.52 14.41 -4.97
N ARG A 147 -10.62 13.59 -4.43
CA ARG A 147 -9.16 13.69 -4.59
C ARG A 147 -8.52 12.30 -4.47
N LEU A 148 -7.26 12.19 -4.89
CA LEU A 148 -6.46 10.98 -4.66
C LEU A 148 -6.03 10.91 -3.18
N PRO A 149 -5.99 9.70 -2.58
CA PRO A 149 -5.29 9.49 -1.31
C PRO A 149 -3.81 9.83 -1.45
N LEU A 150 -3.18 10.29 -0.36
CA LEU A 150 -1.80 10.76 -0.36
C LEU A 150 -0.84 9.81 -1.08
N ILE A 151 -0.82 8.53 -0.67
CA ILE A 151 0.10 7.55 -1.24
C ILE A 151 -0.11 7.30 -2.74
N PHE A 152 -1.32 7.49 -3.27
CA PHE A 152 -1.57 7.39 -4.72
C PHE A 152 -1.16 8.67 -5.47
N ALA A 153 -1.08 9.81 -4.79
CA ALA A 153 -0.73 11.09 -5.41
C ALA A 153 0.78 11.39 -5.38
N LEU A 154 1.54 10.74 -4.50
CA LEU A 154 2.94 11.10 -4.20
C LEU A 154 3.84 11.11 -5.42
N ASP A 155 3.79 10.07 -6.25
CA ASP A 155 4.70 9.92 -7.38
C ASP A 155 4.53 11.04 -8.41
N THR A 156 3.28 11.33 -8.80
CA THR A 156 2.97 12.45 -9.72
C THR A 156 3.26 13.80 -9.08
N MET A 157 2.89 14.00 -7.81
CA MET A 157 3.07 15.27 -7.10
C MET A 157 4.55 15.64 -6.92
N LEU A 158 5.42 14.64 -6.75
CA LEU A 158 6.86 14.82 -6.55
C LEU A 158 7.67 14.63 -7.84
N ALA A 159 7.01 14.44 -8.98
CA ALA A 159 7.62 14.19 -10.29
C ALA A 159 8.68 13.06 -10.26
N ILE A 160 8.32 11.93 -9.66
CA ILE A 160 9.22 10.78 -9.49
C ILE A 160 9.45 10.08 -10.83
N PRO A 161 10.70 9.94 -11.31
CA PRO A 161 11.02 9.18 -12.52
C PRO A 161 10.54 7.72 -12.40
N GLY A 162 9.78 7.25 -13.38
CA GLY A 162 9.21 5.89 -13.37
C GLY A 162 8.11 5.68 -12.32
N GLY A 163 7.65 6.74 -11.67
CA GLY A 163 6.56 6.68 -10.70
C GLY A 163 5.19 6.41 -11.34
N PHE A 164 4.23 6.00 -10.50
CA PHE A 164 2.88 5.72 -10.94
C PHE A 164 2.07 7.01 -11.11
N ASN A 165 1.40 7.15 -12.26
CA ASN A 165 0.52 8.28 -12.52
C ASN A 165 -0.94 7.84 -12.44
N TYR A 166 -1.67 8.35 -11.45
CA TYR A 166 -3.09 8.05 -11.27
C TYR A 166 -3.96 9.25 -11.65
N ALA A 167 -5.02 9.00 -12.42
CA ALA A 167 -6.03 10.00 -12.76
C ALA A 167 -7.39 9.64 -12.14
N LEU A 168 -8.13 10.66 -11.69
CA LEU A 168 -9.50 10.50 -11.17
C LEU A 168 -10.50 10.26 -12.32
N ASP A 169 -10.42 11.09 -13.36
CA ASP A 169 -11.28 11.05 -14.55
C ASP A 169 -10.52 10.51 -15.77
N CYS A 170 -10.86 9.29 -16.16
CA CYS A 170 -10.16 8.56 -17.22
C CYS A 170 -10.73 8.83 -18.62
N THR A 171 -11.74 9.69 -18.75
CA THR A 171 -12.34 10.08 -20.03
C THR A 171 -11.40 10.92 -20.91
N ARG A 172 -10.30 11.41 -20.34
CA ARG A 172 -9.24 12.18 -21.04
C ARG A 172 -7.86 11.51 -20.97
N SER A 173 -7.81 10.24 -20.55
CA SER A 173 -6.57 9.63 -20.09
C SER A 173 -5.52 9.50 -21.20
N ARG A 174 -4.31 10.00 -20.92
CA ARG A 174 -3.14 9.88 -21.80
C ARG A 174 -2.50 8.50 -21.64
N THR A 175 -1.74 8.06 -22.65
CA THR A 175 -1.00 6.80 -22.64
C THR A 175 -0.07 6.72 -21.42
N GLY A 176 -0.29 5.77 -20.51
CA GLY A 176 0.55 5.53 -19.33
C GLY A 176 -0.08 5.86 -17.97
N GLU A 177 -1.33 6.32 -17.93
CA GLU A 177 -2.03 6.63 -16.67
C GLU A 177 -2.83 5.43 -16.14
N HIS A 178 -2.76 5.19 -14.83
CA HIS A 178 -3.57 4.21 -14.11
C HIS A 178 -4.90 4.83 -13.64
N CYS A 179 -6.00 4.26 -14.08
CA CYS A 179 -7.33 4.79 -13.78
C CYS A 179 -7.76 4.52 -12.33
N ALA A 180 -7.81 5.55 -11.48
CA ALA A 180 -8.15 5.40 -10.06
C ALA A 180 -9.62 5.01 -9.85
N SER A 181 -10.53 5.53 -10.67
CA SER A 181 -11.96 5.20 -10.63
C SER A 181 -12.25 3.74 -11.02
N HIS A 182 -11.44 3.13 -11.90
CA HIS A 182 -11.54 1.71 -12.24
C HIS A 182 -10.97 0.79 -11.15
N ILE A 183 -10.02 1.26 -10.34
CA ILE A 183 -9.56 0.54 -9.14
C ILE A 183 -10.66 0.51 -8.07
N GLY A 184 -11.46 1.58 -7.95
CA GLY A 184 -12.61 1.65 -7.04
C GLY A 184 -13.78 0.74 -7.44
N CYS A 185 -14.03 0.57 -8.73
CA CYS A 185 -15.16 -0.19 -9.26
C CYS A 185 -14.88 -1.71 -9.35
N GLY A 186 -15.90 -2.51 -9.03
CA GLY A 186 -15.84 -3.98 -9.06
C GLY A 186 -15.67 -4.60 -10.46
N GLY A 187 -15.54 -3.79 -11.52
CA GLY A 187 -15.24 -4.28 -12.87
C GLY A 187 -13.82 -4.83 -12.93
N GLY A 188 -13.67 -6.10 -13.30
CA GLY A 188 -12.37 -6.66 -13.65
C GLY A 188 -11.87 -5.97 -14.93
N CYS A 189 -10.64 -5.48 -14.92
CA CYS A 189 -9.99 -5.02 -16.14
C CYS A 189 -8.92 -6.04 -16.52
N SER A 190 -9.27 -6.88 -17.49
CA SER A 190 -8.34 -7.47 -18.45
C SER A 190 -7.73 -6.33 -19.29
N GLY A 191 -6.62 -5.76 -18.81
CA GLY A 191 -5.81 -4.81 -19.56
C GLY A 191 -4.68 -5.54 -20.28
N SER A 192 -4.86 -5.73 -21.58
CA SER A 192 -3.86 -6.18 -22.55
C SER A 192 -2.73 -5.14 -22.68
N SER A 193 -1.52 -5.52 -22.29
CA SER A 193 -0.30 -4.93 -22.85
C SER A 193 0.23 -5.92 -23.89
N GLY A 194 0.14 -5.53 -25.16
CA GLY A 194 0.61 -6.31 -26.29
C GLY A 194 2.12 -6.59 -26.17
N CYS A 195 2.48 -7.84 -26.41
CA CYS A 195 3.81 -8.21 -26.86
C CYS A 195 3.70 -8.52 -28.35
N SER A 196 4.08 -7.57 -29.20
CA SER A 196 4.54 -7.89 -30.55
C SER A 196 5.87 -8.62 -30.40
N GLY A 197 5.90 -9.86 -30.88
CA GLY A 197 7.07 -10.73 -30.87
C GLY A 197 6.78 -11.91 -31.77
N ASP A 198 6.91 -11.69 -33.08
CA ASP A 198 7.05 -12.73 -34.09
C ASP A 198 8.32 -13.53 -33.79
N SER A 199 8.18 -14.85 -33.60
CA SER A 199 9.21 -15.83 -34.00
C SER A 199 8.51 -17.17 -34.21
N GLY A 200 8.37 -17.58 -35.47
CA GLY A 200 7.84 -18.90 -35.84
C GLY A 200 8.75 -20.06 -35.41
N CYS A 201 8.13 -21.21 -35.19
CA CYS A 201 8.78 -22.51 -35.32
C CYS A 201 7.76 -23.51 -35.85
N GLY A 202 7.99 -23.94 -37.10
CA GLY A 202 7.32 -25.07 -37.72
C GLY A 202 7.66 -26.35 -36.98
N GLY A 203 6.68 -27.26 -36.96
CA GLY A 203 6.85 -28.60 -36.42
C GLY A 203 7.15 -29.58 -37.54
N ASP A 204 8.04 -30.50 -37.20
CA ASP A 204 8.11 -31.86 -37.73
C ASP A 204 8.00 -32.79 -36.50
#